data_AF-A0AAP3EY32-F1
#
_entry.id   AF-A0AAP3EY32-F1
#
_cell.length_a   1.000
_cell.length_b   1.000
_cell.length_c   1.000
_cell.angle_alpha   90.00
_cell.angle_beta   90.00
_cell.angle_gamma   90.00
#
_symmetry.space_group_name_H-M   'P 1'
#
loop_
_entity.id
_entity.type
_entity.pdbx_description
1 polymer ?
#
loop_
_entity_poly.entity_id
_entity_poly.type
_entity_poly.pdbx_seq_one_letter_code
_entity_poly.pdbx_strand_id
1 'polypeptide(L)'
;MVLIFIVSVISVQSCNRDDSPLAPTDETTDKGHEEWAKVTFKFTKGHLHGTNFHGDPINPKTKYFKSVQEISYEINEKGDVVPSTQEPIRFIQGSEYGLEITYYNKKGEVVNQEFVSEKMAPIHQHFFMIKDTKSLEGKPLSLQTLDVLNYTYRDTVPWDKMIRYGGELRDTKDPIGLKGYFSVKEKYINFALNVVLVHVIKGNKLDDNGNPYPFHNPSKRILGVQDLNLNIPVRVYAAHPEGDYEIDDLINDIAKEFNISYEEAEKDWDESFDAPHDSSKYWL
;
A
#
# COMPACT_ATOMS: atom_id res chain seq x y z
N MET A 1 35.46 -12.95 74.67
CA MET A 1 35.42 -12.03 73.51
C MET A 1 36.43 -12.56 72.50
N VAL A 2 35.97 -13.34 71.53
CA VAL A 2 36.77 -13.79 70.38
C VAL A 2 35.88 -13.56 69.16
N LEU A 3 36.29 -12.61 68.32
CA LEU A 3 35.58 -12.16 67.14
C LEU A 3 35.99 -13.08 65.97
N ILE A 4 35.08 -13.92 65.50
CA ILE A 4 35.28 -14.75 64.31
C ILE A 4 34.90 -13.88 63.09
N PHE A 5 35.89 -13.53 62.28
CA PHE A 5 35.69 -12.88 60.99
C PHE A 5 35.29 -13.94 59.96
N ILE A 6 34.01 -13.98 59.59
CA ILE A 6 33.52 -14.73 58.43
C ILE A 6 33.72 -13.82 57.21
N VAL A 7 34.69 -14.17 56.36
CA VAL A 7 34.87 -13.56 55.04
C VAL A 7 33.88 -14.20 54.09
N SER A 8 32.79 -13.49 53.78
CA SER A 8 31.84 -13.86 52.73
C SER A 8 32.46 -13.56 51.37
N VAL A 9 32.77 -14.61 50.60
CA VAL A 9 33.18 -14.50 49.20
C VAL A 9 31.92 -14.18 48.39
N ILE A 10 31.81 -12.94 47.91
CA ILE A 10 30.79 -12.53 46.95
C ILE A 10 31.22 -13.08 45.59
N SER A 11 30.65 -14.22 45.21
CA SER A 11 30.71 -14.74 43.85
C SER A 11 29.87 -13.84 42.94
N VAL A 12 30.52 -12.95 42.20
CA VAL A 12 29.92 -12.28 41.04
C VAL A 12 29.67 -13.32 39.95
N GLN A 13 28.47 -13.87 39.92
CA GLN A 13 28.00 -14.61 38.74
C GLN A 13 27.78 -13.58 37.63
N SER A 14 28.75 -13.51 36.73
CA SER A 14 28.58 -12.91 35.41
C SER A 14 27.53 -13.73 34.68
N CYS A 15 26.33 -13.17 34.51
CA CYS A 15 25.37 -13.70 33.55
C CYS A 15 25.96 -13.51 32.16
N ASN A 16 26.39 -14.61 31.53
CA ASN A 16 26.67 -14.66 30.10
C ASN A 16 25.40 -14.22 29.35
N ARG A 17 25.36 -12.96 28.91
CA ARG A 17 24.55 -12.58 27.77
C ARG A 17 25.33 -13.03 26.55
N ASP A 18 24.92 -14.15 25.95
CA ASP A 18 25.23 -14.47 24.55
C ASP A 18 24.51 -13.46 23.64
N ASP A 19 24.84 -12.18 23.77
CA ASP A 19 24.50 -11.13 22.81
C ASP A 19 25.62 -11.08 21.76
N SER A 20 25.94 -12.24 21.17
CA SER A 20 26.68 -12.22 19.91
C SER A 20 25.71 -11.64 18.87
N PRO A 21 26.07 -10.56 18.15
CA PRO A 21 25.22 -10.09 17.05
C PRO A 21 25.00 -11.27 16.11
N LEU A 22 23.73 -11.60 15.83
CA LEU A 22 23.38 -12.63 14.86
C LEU A 22 24.18 -12.34 13.59
N ALA A 23 24.96 -13.32 13.14
CA ALA A 23 25.74 -13.18 11.93
C ALA A 23 24.81 -12.72 10.80
N PRO A 24 25.21 -11.73 9.97
CA PRO A 24 24.39 -11.32 8.84
C PRO A 24 24.11 -12.56 7.99
N THR A 25 22.83 -12.85 7.77
CA THR A 25 22.40 -13.85 6.80
C THR A 25 22.82 -13.39 5.43
N ASP A 26 23.31 -14.33 4.62
CA ASP A 26 23.54 -14.05 3.21
C ASP A 26 22.18 -14.01 2.51
N GLU A 27 21.65 -12.80 2.31
CA GLU A 27 20.37 -12.51 1.65
C GLU A 27 20.31 -13.03 0.19
N THR A 28 21.42 -13.51 -0.38
CA THR A 28 21.41 -14.23 -1.66
C THR A 28 21.00 -15.70 -1.55
N THR A 29 20.99 -16.25 -0.34
CA THR A 29 20.68 -17.66 -0.04
C THR A 29 19.53 -17.84 0.96
N ASP A 30 19.33 -16.88 1.86
CA ASP A 30 18.24 -16.79 2.82
C ASP A 30 17.74 -15.35 2.85
N LYS A 31 16.60 -15.10 2.22
CA LYS A 31 15.99 -13.77 2.08
C LYS A 31 15.51 -13.16 3.40
N GLY A 32 15.58 -13.88 4.52
CA GLY A 32 15.14 -13.36 5.83
C GLY A 32 13.63 -13.14 5.97
N HIS A 33 12.84 -13.52 4.95
CA HIS A 33 11.37 -13.53 4.94
C HIS A 33 10.85 -14.70 4.09
N GLU A 34 9.60 -15.10 4.31
CA GLU A 34 8.88 -16.09 3.53
C GLU A 34 8.51 -15.54 2.14
N GLU A 35 8.47 -16.42 1.15
CA GLU A 35 7.93 -16.12 -0.17
C GLU A 35 6.41 -15.99 -0.10
N TRP A 36 5.86 -14.95 -0.71
CA TRP A 36 4.41 -14.80 -0.81
C TRP A 36 3.85 -15.79 -1.84
N ALA A 37 2.66 -16.32 -1.56
CA ALA A 37 1.86 -17.11 -2.49
C ALA A 37 0.64 -16.32 -3.00
N LYS A 38 0.16 -15.37 -2.20
CA LYS A 38 -0.89 -14.43 -2.56
C LYS A 38 -0.57 -13.03 -2.03
N VAL A 39 -0.91 -12.01 -2.81
CA VAL A 39 -0.91 -10.61 -2.37
C VAL A 39 -2.27 -9.99 -2.66
N THR A 40 -2.80 -9.21 -1.72
CA THR A 40 -4.04 -8.44 -1.88
C THR A 40 -3.74 -6.95 -1.79
N PHE A 41 -4.27 -6.19 -2.75
CA PHE A 41 -4.28 -4.73 -2.75
C PHE A 41 -5.70 -4.26 -2.49
N LYS A 42 -5.88 -3.51 -1.40
CA LYS A 42 -7.16 -2.91 -1.05
C LYS A 42 -7.06 -1.40 -1.20
N PHE A 43 -7.95 -0.85 -2.02
CA PHE A 43 -8.08 0.58 -2.28
C PHE A 43 -9.35 1.09 -1.60
N THR A 44 -9.21 2.07 -0.73
CA THR A 44 -10.33 2.73 -0.02
C THR A 44 -10.37 4.18 -0.46
N LYS A 45 -11.44 4.62 -1.13
CA LYS A 45 -11.70 6.03 -1.42
C LYS A 45 -11.88 6.80 -0.13
N GLY A 46 -11.41 8.04 -0.08
CA GLY A 46 -11.54 8.90 1.09
C GLY A 46 -11.15 10.32 0.79
N HIS A 47 -10.88 11.06 1.86
CA HIS A 47 -10.51 12.47 1.81
C HIS A 47 -9.51 12.82 2.93
N LEU A 48 -8.90 13.99 2.82
CA LEU A 48 -7.86 14.42 3.75
C LEU A 48 -8.38 15.39 4.83
N HIS A 49 -7.92 15.18 6.07
CA HIS A 49 -7.96 16.16 7.15
C HIS A 49 -6.52 16.59 7.46
N GLY A 50 -6.02 17.57 6.71
CA GLY A 50 -4.60 17.94 6.72
C GLY A 50 -3.77 16.83 6.07
N THR A 51 -2.87 16.19 6.83
CA THR A 51 -2.06 15.06 6.35
C THR A 51 -2.64 13.69 6.71
N ASN A 52 -3.75 13.65 7.45
CA ASN A 52 -4.43 12.40 7.81
C ASN A 52 -5.47 12.06 6.76
N PHE A 53 -5.47 10.81 6.31
CA PHE A 53 -6.47 10.30 5.40
C PHE A 53 -7.61 9.65 6.18
N HIS A 54 -8.84 9.92 5.76
CA HIS A 54 -10.05 9.31 6.30
C HIS A 54 -10.82 8.65 5.17
N GLY A 55 -11.04 7.33 5.28
CA GLY A 55 -11.78 6.58 4.28
C GLY A 55 -13.27 6.92 4.33
N ASP A 56 -13.88 7.06 3.15
CA ASP A 56 -15.30 7.36 3.06
C ASP A 56 -16.14 6.24 3.69
N PRO A 57 -17.32 6.58 4.23
CA PRO A 57 -18.29 5.58 4.66
C PRO A 57 -18.58 4.52 3.57
N ILE A 58 -18.91 3.31 4.02
CA ILE A 58 -19.18 2.16 3.14
C ILE A 58 -20.65 1.77 3.29
N ASN A 59 -21.44 1.98 2.24
CA ASN A 59 -22.76 1.37 2.15
C ASN A 59 -22.66 0.03 1.40
N PRO A 60 -23.01 -1.12 2.03
CA PRO A 60 -22.96 -2.43 1.37
C PRO A 60 -23.96 -2.60 0.21
N LYS A 61 -24.94 -1.70 0.07
CA LYS A 61 -25.91 -1.71 -1.03
C LYS A 61 -25.39 -1.03 -2.29
N THR A 62 -24.36 -0.19 -2.19
CA THR A 62 -23.75 0.48 -3.34
C THR A 62 -23.12 -0.56 -4.27
N LYS A 63 -23.56 -0.57 -5.53
CA LYS A 63 -23.20 -1.57 -6.53
C LYS A 63 -22.03 -1.12 -7.39
N TYR A 64 -21.99 0.14 -7.80
CA TYR A 64 -21.05 0.64 -8.81
C TYR A 64 -20.07 1.63 -8.20
N PHE A 65 -20.57 2.63 -7.46
CA PHE A 65 -19.77 3.67 -6.81
C PHE A 65 -19.12 3.19 -5.50
N LYS A 66 -18.34 2.10 -5.57
CA LYS A 66 -17.78 1.47 -4.37
C LYS A 66 -16.66 2.29 -3.75
N SER A 67 -16.80 2.64 -2.46
CA SER A 67 -15.72 3.23 -1.66
C SER A 67 -14.55 2.28 -1.44
N VAL A 68 -14.74 0.96 -1.57
CA VAL A 68 -13.67 -0.04 -1.41
C VAL A 68 -13.60 -0.96 -2.63
N GLN A 69 -12.38 -1.16 -3.13
CA GLN A 69 -12.07 -2.08 -4.21
C GLN A 69 -10.87 -2.92 -3.84
N GLU A 70 -10.90 -4.20 -4.21
CA GLU A 70 -9.83 -5.15 -3.90
C GLU A 70 -9.45 -5.93 -5.14
N ILE A 71 -8.15 -6.18 -5.29
CA ILE A 71 -7.61 -7.11 -6.28
C ILE A 71 -6.51 -7.94 -5.61
N SER A 72 -6.57 -9.25 -5.81
CA SER A 72 -5.53 -10.16 -5.36
C SER A 72 -4.80 -10.77 -6.54
N TYR A 73 -3.55 -11.16 -6.31
CA TYR A 73 -2.76 -11.97 -7.23
C TYR A 73 -2.24 -13.19 -6.48
N GLU A 74 -2.41 -14.36 -7.07
CA GLU A 74 -2.05 -15.64 -6.46
C GLU A 74 -1.21 -16.47 -7.42
N ILE A 75 -0.20 -17.16 -6.88
CA ILE A 75 0.67 -18.05 -7.63
C ILE A 75 -0.05 -19.40 -7.77
N ASN A 76 -0.42 -19.78 -8.99
CA ASN A 76 -1.07 -21.06 -9.26
C ASN A 76 -0.07 -22.23 -9.16
N GLU A 77 -0.56 -23.47 -9.29
CA GLU A 77 0.27 -24.68 -9.23
C GLU A 77 1.40 -24.74 -10.28
N LYS A 78 1.25 -24.00 -11.39
CA LYS A 78 2.25 -23.89 -12.47
C LYS A 78 3.30 -22.82 -12.21
N GLY A 79 3.13 -22.01 -11.16
CA GLY A 79 3.98 -20.87 -10.86
C GLY A 79 3.55 -19.57 -11.55
N ASP A 80 2.42 -19.53 -12.25
CA ASP A 80 1.93 -18.30 -12.87
C ASP A 80 1.25 -17.42 -11.83
N VAL A 81 1.46 -16.11 -11.92
CA VAL A 81 0.74 -15.12 -11.11
C VAL A 81 -0.61 -14.82 -11.77
N VAL A 82 -1.71 -15.13 -11.08
CA VAL A 82 -3.07 -15.01 -11.60
C VAL A 82 -3.85 -13.96 -10.78
N PRO A 83 -4.46 -12.95 -11.42
CA PRO A 83 -5.29 -11.97 -10.72
C PRO A 83 -6.67 -12.56 -10.38
N SER A 84 -7.27 -12.08 -9.28
CA SER A 84 -8.62 -12.46 -8.85
C SER A 84 -9.74 -11.95 -9.77
N THR A 85 -9.45 -10.94 -10.59
CA THR A 85 -10.37 -10.35 -11.56
C THR A 85 -9.59 -9.70 -12.71
N GLN A 86 -10.24 -9.56 -13.86
CA GLN A 86 -9.72 -8.78 -14.99
C GLN A 86 -10.27 -7.34 -15.00
N GLU A 87 -11.23 -7.03 -14.11
CA GLU A 87 -11.79 -5.70 -13.98
C GLU A 87 -10.73 -4.72 -13.44
N PRO A 88 -10.67 -3.48 -13.97
CA PRO A 88 -9.75 -2.47 -13.46
C PRO A 88 -10.21 -1.95 -12.09
N ILE A 89 -9.25 -1.50 -11.30
CA ILE A 89 -9.52 -0.61 -10.19
C ILE A 89 -9.97 0.74 -10.76
N ARG A 90 -11.11 1.24 -10.27
CA ARG A 90 -11.74 2.46 -10.77
C ARG A 90 -11.45 3.63 -9.84
N PHE A 91 -10.80 4.66 -10.38
CA PHE A 91 -10.49 5.89 -9.68
C PHE A 91 -11.28 7.07 -10.23
N ILE A 92 -11.30 8.14 -9.43
CA ILE A 92 -11.91 9.42 -9.73
C ILE A 92 -10.85 10.49 -9.50
N GLN A 93 -10.64 11.34 -10.49
CA GLN A 93 -9.70 12.45 -10.40
C GLN A 93 -10.15 13.44 -9.32
N GLY A 94 -9.22 14.00 -8.56
CA GLY A 94 -9.51 14.88 -7.43
C GLY A 94 -9.95 14.15 -6.16
N SER A 95 -9.93 12.81 -6.13
CA SER A 95 -10.16 12.02 -4.91
C SER A 95 -8.87 11.35 -4.42
N GLU A 96 -8.86 11.01 -3.13
CA GLU A 96 -7.82 10.20 -2.52
C GLU A 96 -8.21 8.73 -2.40
N TYR A 97 -7.21 7.86 -2.53
CA TYR A 97 -7.38 6.41 -2.39
C TYR A 97 -6.32 5.85 -1.45
N GLY A 98 -6.72 5.48 -0.24
CA GLY A 98 -5.91 4.72 0.70
C GLY A 98 -5.60 3.34 0.14
N LEU A 99 -4.35 2.90 0.25
CA LEU A 99 -3.87 1.59 -0.13
C LEU A 99 -3.50 0.79 1.12
N GLU A 100 -3.90 -0.47 1.15
CA GLU A 100 -3.32 -1.50 2.01
C GLU A 100 -2.82 -2.66 1.15
N ILE A 101 -1.62 -3.15 1.43
CA ILE A 101 -1.03 -4.33 0.80
C ILE A 101 -0.93 -5.44 1.85
N THR A 102 -1.47 -6.62 1.57
CA THR A 102 -1.35 -7.80 2.45
C THR A 102 -0.76 -8.97 1.69
N TYR A 103 0.35 -9.50 2.18
CA TYR A 103 1.04 -10.67 1.68
C TYR A 103 0.68 -11.89 2.50
N TYR A 104 0.43 -13.00 1.82
CA TYR A 104 0.12 -14.30 2.41
C TYR A 104 1.10 -15.35 1.92
N ASN A 105 1.59 -16.20 2.81
CA ASN A 105 2.39 -17.36 2.44
C ASN A 105 1.51 -18.49 1.84
N LYS A 106 2.14 -19.62 1.47
CA LYS A 106 1.44 -20.80 0.91
C LYS A 106 0.41 -21.43 1.84
N LYS A 107 0.49 -21.18 3.15
CA LYS A 107 -0.49 -21.65 4.15
C LYS A 107 -1.67 -20.69 4.30
N GLY A 108 -1.62 -19.52 3.64
CA GLY A 108 -2.61 -18.46 3.79
C GLY A 108 -2.39 -17.58 5.02
N GLU A 109 -1.23 -17.64 5.65
CA GLU A 109 -0.88 -16.81 6.81
C GLU A 109 -0.32 -15.47 6.35
N VAL A 110 -0.66 -14.38 7.06
CA VAL A 110 -0.17 -13.04 6.75
C VAL A 110 1.28 -12.89 7.18
N VAL A 111 2.16 -12.46 6.26
CA VAL A 111 3.62 -12.37 6.48
C VAL A 111 4.16 -10.93 6.48
N ASN A 112 3.30 -9.91 6.41
CA ASN A 112 3.70 -8.50 6.40
C ASN A 112 4.65 -8.09 7.52
N GLN A 113 4.53 -8.72 8.70
CA GLN A 113 5.38 -8.46 9.87
C GLN A 113 6.87 -8.68 9.56
N GLU A 114 7.19 -9.56 8.63
CA GLU A 114 8.55 -9.91 8.27
C GLU A 114 9.25 -8.73 7.57
N PHE A 115 8.56 -8.04 6.65
CA PHE A 115 9.08 -6.88 5.91
C PHE A 115 9.33 -5.64 6.79
N VAL A 116 8.68 -5.56 7.96
CA VAL A 116 8.74 -4.38 8.84
C VAL A 116 9.66 -4.56 10.04
N SER A 117 10.26 -5.75 10.20
CA SER A 117 11.23 -6.06 11.25
C SER A 117 12.50 -5.21 11.13
N GLU A 118 13.25 -5.04 12.23
CA GLU A 118 14.46 -4.21 12.27
C GLU A 118 15.51 -4.60 11.22
N LYS A 119 15.58 -5.90 10.90
CA LYS A 119 16.52 -6.44 9.91
C LYS A 119 16.04 -6.23 8.48
N MET A 120 14.73 -6.38 8.23
CA MET A 120 14.17 -6.42 6.88
C MET A 120 13.75 -5.05 6.37
N ALA A 121 13.27 -4.17 7.26
CA ALA A 121 12.83 -2.84 6.91
C ALA A 121 13.88 -2.02 6.16
N PRO A 122 15.18 -2.01 6.54
CA PRO A 122 16.21 -1.25 5.83
C PRO A 122 16.45 -1.67 4.37
N ILE A 123 15.99 -2.86 3.97
CA ILE A 123 16.23 -3.44 2.64
C ILE A 123 14.95 -3.66 1.83
N HIS A 124 13.77 -3.33 2.37
CA HIS A 124 12.48 -3.44 1.68
C HIS A 124 11.75 -2.10 1.55
N GLN A 125 11.21 -1.84 0.36
CA GLN A 125 10.32 -0.70 0.09
C GLN A 125 9.47 -0.95 -1.16
N HIS A 126 8.21 -0.53 -1.10
CA HIS A 126 7.32 -0.50 -2.26
C HIS A 126 7.50 0.80 -3.06
N PHE A 127 7.45 0.69 -4.37
CA PHE A 127 7.42 1.79 -5.32
C PHE A 127 6.18 1.66 -6.21
N PHE A 128 5.64 2.81 -6.61
CA PHE A 128 4.38 2.91 -7.36
C PHE A 128 4.60 3.82 -8.57
N MET A 129 4.50 3.24 -9.76
CA MET A 129 4.74 3.95 -11.03
C MET A 129 3.59 3.68 -11.99
N ILE A 130 3.34 4.57 -12.94
CA ILE A 130 2.39 4.27 -14.03
C ILE A 130 3.12 3.69 -15.24
N LYS A 131 2.45 2.81 -15.97
CA LYS A 131 2.86 2.27 -17.27
C LYS A 131 1.67 2.25 -18.23
N ASP A 132 1.98 2.16 -19.53
CA ASP A 132 1.00 1.89 -20.59
C ASP A 132 -0.23 2.80 -20.59
N THR A 133 -0.03 4.08 -20.28
CA THR A 133 -1.11 5.06 -20.17
C THR A 133 -1.80 5.30 -21.50
N LYS A 134 -3.14 5.30 -21.48
CA LYS A 134 -4.00 5.48 -22.66
C LYS A 134 -5.23 6.32 -22.29
N SER A 135 -5.87 6.96 -23.26
CA SER A 135 -7.24 7.48 -23.08
C SER A 135 -8.24 6.34 -22.87
N LEU A 136 -9.50 6.66 -22.50
CA LEU A 136 -10.56 5.65 -22.37
C LEU A 136 -10.82 4.89 -23.68
N GLU A 137 -10.61 5.54 -24.83
CA GLU A 137 -10.74 4.97 -26.17
C GLU A 137 -9.50 4.17 -26.61
N GLY A 138 -8.47 4.08 -25.76
CA GLY A 138 -7.28 3.27 -25.99
C GLY A 138 -6.14 3.97 -26.74
N LYS A 139 -6.23 5.29 -26.96
CA LYS A 139 -5.14 6.07 -27.59
C LYS A 139 -3.96 6.19 -26.61
N PRO A 140 -2.73 5.82 -26.99
CA PRO A 140 -1.55 5.99 -26.12
C PRO A 140 -1.33 7.45 -25.70
N LEU A 141 -0.98 7.66 -24.44
CA LEU A 141 -0.65 8.95 -23.85
C LEU A 141 0.75 8.89 -23.23
N SER A 142 1.52 9.97 -23.37
CA SER A 142 2.84 10.09 -22.77
C SER A 142 2.76 10.91 -21.48
N LEU A 143 2.30 10.28 -20.40
CA LEU A 143 2.23 10.87 -19.07
C LEU A 143 3.29 10.25 -18.16
N GLN A 144 3.87 11.07 -17.28
CA GLN A 144 4.73 10.62 -16.19
C GLN A 144 3.88 10.28 -14.97
N THR A 145 4.43 9.47 -14.05
CA THR A 145 3.73 9.07 -12.81
C THR A 145 3.16 10.27 -12.05
N LEU A 146 3.93 11.35 -11.91
CA LEU A 146 3.51 12.55 -11.17
C LEU A 146 2.44 13.39 -11.86
N ASP A 147 2.24 13.21 -13.17
CA ASP A 147 1.15 13.84 -13.91
C ASP A 147 -0.20 13.19 -13.53
N VAL A 148 -0.18 11.90 -13.19
CA VAL A 148 -1.39 11.10 -12.92
C VAL A 148 -1.67 10.95 -11.43
N LEU A 149 -0.65 10.71 -10.61
CA LEU A 149 -0.82 10.43 -9.19
C LEU A 149 0.33 10.93 -8.32
N ASN A 150 -0.01 11.33 -7.10
CA ASN A 150 0.93 11.39 -5.97
C ASN A 150 0.70 10.18 -5.07
N TYR A 151 1.69 9.82 -4.25
CA TYR A 151 1.54 8.84 -3.18
C TYR A 151 2.24 9.31 -1.92
N THR A 152 1.55 9.17 -0.78
CA THR A 152 2.09 9.45 0.55
C THR A 152 2.16 8.15 1.34
N TYR A 153 3.37 7.77 1.78
CA TYR A 153 3.56 6.65 2.70
C TYR A 153 2.95 6.96 4.06
N ARG A 154 2.21 6.01 4.62
CA ARG A 154 1.56 6.12 5.94
C ARG A 154 1.68 4.81 6.73
N ASP A 155 2.81 4.12 6.57
CA ASP A 155 3.14 2.96 7.37
C ASP A 155 3.12 3.31 8.86
N THR A 156 2.71 2.34 9.67
CA THR A 156 2.56 2.50 11.11
C THR A 156 3.42 1.51 11.89
N VAL A 157 3.62 1.80 13.17
CA VAL A 157 4.19 0.90 14.17
C VAL A 157 3.17 0.77 15.31
N PRO A 158 2.66 -0.44 15.59
CA PRO A 158 2.78 -1.66 14.79
C PRO A 158 2.07 -1.55 13.42
N TRP A 159 2.54 -2.32 12.42
CA TRP A 159 2.18 -2.18 10.99
C TRP A 159 0.71 -2.47 10.67
N ASP A 160 0.06 -3.28 11.51
CA ASP A 160 -1.31 -3.76 11.36
C ASP A 160 -2.34 -2.80 12.00
N LYS A 161 -1.89 -1.68 12.57
CA LYS A 161 -2.76 -0.69 13.20
C LYS A 161 -2.88 0.58 12.36
N MET A 162 -4.00 1.24 12.50
CA MET A 162 -4.30 2.55 11.93
C MET A 162 -4.01 3.65 12.95
N ILE A 163 -3.77 4.89 12.49
CA ILE A 163 -3.33 5.99 13.37
C ILE A 163 -4.28 6.24 14.54
N ARG A 164 -5.58 6.25 14.29
CA ARG A 164 -6.59 6.50 15.33
C ARG A 164 -6.89 5.27 16.20
N TYR A 165 -6.24 4.15 15.94
CA TYR A 165 -6.50 2.85 16.56
C TYR A 165 -5.21 2.15 16.99
N GLY A 166 -4.29 2.92 17.58
CA GLY A 166 -3.09 2.41 18.23
C GLY A 166 -1.87 2.25 17.33
N GLY A 167 -1.91 2.72 16.08
CA GLY A 167 -0.73 2.82 15.22
C GLY A 167 -0.07 4.18 15.35
N GLU A 168 1.24 4.21 15.48
CA GLU A 168 2.03 5.43 15.37
C GLU A 168 2.66 5.52 13.98
N LEU A 169 2.79 6.71 13.41
CA LEU A 169 3.44 6.85 12.10
C LEU A 169 4.89 6.38 12.15
N ARG A 170 5.26 5.54 11.20
CA ARG A 170 6.64 5.15 10.97
C ARG A 170 7.47 6.36 10.56
N ASP A 171 8.75 6.36 10.90
CA ASP A 171 9.68 7.40 10.48
C ASP A 171 9.65 7.55 8.96
N THR A 172 9.50 8.78 8.48
CA THR A 172 9.55 9.13 7.06
C THR A 172 10.84 8.71 6.36
N LYS A 173 11.94 8.48 7.12
CA LYS A 173 13.20 7.95 6.60
C LYS A 173 13.22 6.42 6.48
N ASP A 174 12.15 5.74 6.87
CA ASP A 174 12.03 4.30 6.82
C ASP A 174 10.69 3.84 6.18
N PRO A 175 10.34 4.32 4.97
CA PRO A 175 9.09 3.93 4.33
C PRO A 175 9.14 2.46 3.90
N ILE A 176 8.04 1.74 4.09
CA ILE A 176 7.89 0.35 3.59
C ILE A 176 6.89 0.31 2.45
N GLY A 177 5.78 1.05 2.56
CA GLY A 177 4.72 1.13 1.56
C GLY A 177 3.70 0.00 1.63
N LEU A 178 3.52 -0.63 2.79
CA LEU A 178 2.40 -1.54 3.03
C LEU A 178 1.08 -0.77 3.21
N LYS A 179 1.16 0.51 3.57
CA LYS A 179 0.01 1.43 3.57
C LYS A 179 0.40 2.87 3.28
N GLY A 180 -0.56 3.60 2.71
CA GLY A 180 -0.40 4.98 2.24
C GLY A 180 -1.63 5.41 1.45
N TYR A 181 -1.59 6.57 0.82
CA TYR A 181 -2.71 7.00 -0.03
C TYR A 181 -2.22 7.66 -1.31
N PHE A 182 -2.99 7.46 -2.38
CA PHE A 182 -2.84 8.14 -3.65
C PHE A 182 -3.68 9.41 -3.68
N SER A 183 -3.21 10.44 -4.38
CA SER A 183 -4.04 11.56 -4.84
C SER A 183 -4.05 11.54 -6.37
N VAL A 184 -5.23 11.41 -6.97
CA VAL A 184 -5.41 11.22 -8.42
C VAL A 184 -5.60 12.57 -9.12
N LYS A 185 -4.79 12.84 -10.14
CA LYS A 185 -4.70 14.17 -10.79
C LYS A 185 -5.24 14.21 -12.21
N GLU A 186 -5.32 13.07 -12.88
CA GLU A 186 -5.72 12.98 -14.28
C GLU A 186 -6.98 12.13 -14.44
N LYS A 187 -7.84 12.47 -15.41
CA LYS A 187 -9.11 11.79 -15.68
C LYS A 187 -9.20 11.25 -17.11
N TYR A 188 -10.17 10.37 -17.34
CA TYR A 188 -10.43 9.74 -18.65
C TYR A 188 -9.23 9.00 -19.23
N ILE A 189 -8.53 8.26 -18.37
CA ILE A 189 -7.36 7.48 -18.73
C ILE A 189 -7.43 6.05 -18.18
N ASN A 190 -6.74 5.15 -18.86
CA ASN A 190 -6.38 3.84 -18.36
C ASN A 190 -4.86 3.81 -18.16
N PHE A 191 -4.37 3.12 -17.13
CA PHE A 191 -2.95 2.87 -16.94
C PHE A 191 -2.73 1.57 -16.15
N ALA A 192 -1.52 1.03 -16.22
CA ALA A 192 -1.06 -0.01 -15.33
C ALA A 192 -0.35 0.63 -14.13
N LEU A 193 -0.90 0.47 -12.92
CA LEU A 193 -0.20 0.80 -11.68
C LEU A 193 0.85 -0.29 -11.44
N ASN A 194 2.10 0.03 -11.73
CA ASN A 194 3.23 -0.83 -11.48
C ASN A 194 3.63 -0.74 -10.01
N VAL A 195 3.43 -1.84 -9.29
CA VAL A 195 3.82 -1.99 -7.88
C VAL A 195 5.06 -2.86 -7.81
N VAL A 196 6.13 -2.30 -7.25
CA VAL A 196 7.41 -2.99 -7.11
C VAL A 196 7.80 -3.03 -5.64
N LEU A 197 8.02 -4.22 -5.07
CA LEU A 197 8.67 -4.40 -3.77
C LEU A 197 10.14 -4.74 -4.02
N VAL A 198 11.04 -3.83 -3.65
CA VAL A 198 12.48 -4.09 -3.78
C VAL A 198 13.00 -4.93 -2.62
N HIS A 199 14.03 -5.72 -2.90
CA HIS A 199 14.84 -6.43 -1.93
C HIS A 199 16.31 -6.03 -2.14
N VAL A 200 16.86 -5.22 -1.24
CA VAL A 200 18.23 -4.71 -1.39
C VAL A 200 19.25 -5.71 -0.83
N ILE A 201 19.88 -6.47 -1.72
CA ILE A 201 20.89 -7.49 -1.37
C ILE A 201 22.18 -6.89 -0.78
N LYS A 202 22.57 -5.67 -1.20
CA LYS A 202 23.81 -5.02 -0.75
C LYS A 202 23.53 -3.58 -0.32
N GLY A 203 23.77 -3.31 0.97
CA GLY A 203 23.57 -1.99 1.56
C GLY A 203 22.17 -1.82 2.11
N ASN A 204 21.53 -0.69 1.82
CA ASN A 204 20.19 -0.36 2.29
C ASN A 204 19.38 0.37 1.19
N LYS A 205 18.09 0.58 1.45
CA LYS A 205 17.15 1.24 0.54
C LYS A 205 17.33 2.76 0.38
N LEU A 206 18.14 3.39 1.21
CA LEU A 206 18.33 4.85 1.23
C LEU A 206 19.42 5.29 0.25
N ASP A 207 19.32 6.53 -0.21
CA ASP A 207 20.36 7.17 -1.01
C ASP A 207 21.65 7.44 -0.21
N ASP A 208 22.68 7.95 -0.89
CA ASP A 208 23.99 8.22 -0.27
C ASP A 208 23.94 9.32 0.82
N ASN A 209 22.86 10.10 0.87
CA ASN A 209 22.60 11.12 1.90
C ASN A 209 21.71 10.60 3.04
N GLY A 210 21.31 9.33 3.01
CA GLY A 210 20.42 8.71 4.00
C GLY A 210 18.95 9.12 3.85
N ASN A 211 18.51 9.51 2.66
CA ASN A 211 17.11 9.78 2.35
C ASN A 211 16.47 8.61 1.58
N PRO A 212 15.18 8.33 1.79
CA PRO A 212 14.48 7.36 0.98
C PRO A 212 14.29 7.87 -0.45
N TYR A 213 14.28 6.94 -1.42
CA TYR A 213 13.88 7.28 -2.79
C TYR A 213 12.39 7.60 -2.83
N PRO A 214 11.97 8.59 -3.66
CA PRO A 214 10.56 8.88 -3.85
C PRO A 214 9.85 7.70 -4.51
N PHE A 215 8.56 7.54 -4.22
CA PHE A 215 7.75 6.39 -4.62
C PHE A 215 7.73 6.09 -6.13
N HIS A 216 7.93 7.12 -6.96
CA HIS A 216 7.86 7.01 -8.43
C HIS A 216 9.23 6.94 -9.12
N ASN A 217 10.33 7.07 -8.37
CA ASN A 217 11.67 7.11 -8.96
C ASN A 217 12.69 6.33 -8.11
N PRO A 218 12.54 5.00 -7.99
CA PRO A 218 13.57 4.15 -7.40
C PRO A 218 14.87 4.21 -8.20
N SER A 219 16.00 4.21 -7.51
CA SER A 219 17.30 4.09 -8.18
C SER A 219 17.48 2.72 -8.80
N LYS A 220 18.10 2.67 -9.99
CA LYS A 220 18.52 1.40 -10.63
C LYS A 220 19.36 0.52 -9.71
N ARG A 221 20.08 1.12 -8.74
CA ARG A 221 20.90 0.40 -7.75
C ARG A 221 20.07 -0.57 -6.90
N ILE A 222 18.85 -0.18 -6.53
CA ILE A 222 18.00 -0.94 -5.61
C ILE A 222 16.95 -1.80 -6.33
N LEU A 223 16.84 -1.68 -7.66
CA LEU A 223 15.89 -2.44 -8.47
C LEU A 223 16.41 -3.83 -8.90
N GLY A 224 17.59 -4.24 -8.42
CA GLY A 224 18.24 -5.47 -8.86
C GLY A 224 17.48 -6.75 -8.49
N VAL A 225 16.94 -6.81 -7.26
CA VAL A 225 16.07 -7.90 -6.81
C VAL A 225 14.73 -7.30 -6.38
N GLN A 226 13.66 -7.96 -6.78
CA GLN A 226 12.29 -7.51 -6.58
C GLN A 226 11.49 -8.72 -6.10
N ASP A 227 10.97 -8.66 -4.87
CA ASP A 227 10.07 -9.70 -4.36
C ASP A 227 8.68 -9.58 -4.96
N LEU A 228 8.33 -8.40 -5.49
CA LEU A 228 7.11 -8.16 -6.24
C LEU A 228 7.39 -7.23 -7.42
N ASN A 229 6.82 -7.54 -8.58
CA ASN A 229 6.66 -6.60 -9.69
C ASN A 229 5.39 -6.93 -10.46
N LEU A 230 4.30 -6.23 -10.13
CA LEU A 230 2.98 -6.46 -10.72
C LEU A 230 2.44 -5.18 -11.37
N ASN A 231 1.51 -5.37 -12.30
CA ASN A 231 0.78 -4.30 -12.96
C ASN A 231 -0.70 -4.45 -12.64
N ILE A 232 -1.25 -3.51 -11.87
CA ILE A 232 -2.68 -3.46 -11.56
C ILE A 232 -3.35 -2.59 -12.61
N PRO A 233 -4.37 -3.09 -13.35
CA PRO A 233 -5.12 -2.25 -14.28
C PRO A 233 -5.93 -1.21 -13.51
N VAL A 234 -5.72 0.06 -13.83
CA VAL A 234 -6.45 1.19 -13.24
C VAL A 234 -7.12 2.00 -14.34
N ARG A 235 -8.34 2.44 -14.08
CA ARG A 235 -9.15 3.28 -14.96
C ARG A 235 -9.67 4.47 -14.19
N VAL A 236 -9.30 5.68 -14.61
CA VAL A 236 -9.86 6.93 -14.07
C VAL A 236 -10.96 7.38 -15.01
N TYR A 237 -12.21 7.15 -14.63
CA TYR A 237 -13.34 7.29 -15.54
C TYR A 237 -14.16 8.57 -15.33
N ALA A 238 -13.90 9.31 -14.26
CA ALA A 238 -14.63 10.53 -13.89
C ALA A 238 -13.74 11.48 -13.07
N ALA A 239 -14.28 12.64 -12.70
CA ALA A 239 -13.70 13.57 -11.74
C ALA A 239 -14.60 13.78 -10.52
N HIS A 240 -14.01 14.29 -9.44
CA HIS A 240 -14.76 14.77 -8.30
C HIS A 240 -15.49 16.07 -8.68
N PRO A 241 -16.75 16.27 -8.25
CA PRO A 241 -17.48 17.51 -8.50
C PRO A 241 -16.78 18.71 -7.86
N GLU A 242 -16.16 19.55 -8.68
CA GLU A 242 -15.48 20.77 -8.27
C GLU A 242 -15.32 21.71 -9.48
N GLY A 243 -15.51 23.01 -9.26
CA GLY A 243 -15.38 24.01 -10.32
C GLY A 243 -16.44 23.83 -11.40
N ASP A 244 -16.01 23.67 -12.65
CA ASP A 244 -16.90 23.50 -13.81
C ASP A 244 -17.34 22.04 -14.04
N TYR A 245 -16.88 21.10 -13.21
CA TYR A 245 -17.30 19.70 -13.28
C TYR A 245 -18.38 19.45 -12.23
N GLU A 246 -19.60 19.21 -12.69
CA GLU A 246 -20.78 19.16 -11.84
C GLU A 246 -21.14 17.73 -11.44
N ILE A 247 -22.05 17.61 -10.47
CA ILE A 247 -22.54 16.29 -10.05
C ILE A 247 -23.16 15.51 -11.21
N ASP A 248 -23.92 16.19 -12.08
CA ASP A 248 -24.55 15.55 -13.24
C ASP A 248 -23.50 14.97 -14.22
N ASP A 249 -22.32 15.59 -14.33
CA ASP A 249 -21.22 15.05 -15.14
C ASP A 249 -20.70 13.74 -14.55
N LEU A 250 -20.52 13.69 -13.22
CA LEU A 250 -20.14 12.47 -12.52
C LEU A 250 -21.18 11.36 -12.72
N ILE A 251 -22.47 11.65 -12.55
CA ILE A 251 -23.52 10.64 -12.72
C ILE A 251 -23.54 10.12 -14.17
N ASN A 252 -23.41 11.01 -15.16
CA ASN A 252 -23.31 10.60 -16.55
C ASN A 252 -22.09 9.71 -16.81
N ASP A 253 -20.96 9.99 -16.19
CA ASP A 253 -19.75 9.18 -16.37
C ASP A 253 -19.83 7.83 -15.64
N ILE A 254 -20.49 7.76 -14.48
CA ILE A 254 -20.85 6.48 -13.82
C ILE A 254 -21.76 5.67 -14.77
N ALA A 255 -22.81 6.29 -15.32
CA ALA A 255 -23.74 5.63 -16.22
C ALA A 255 -23.02 5.05 -17.45
N LYS A 256 -22.10 5.80 -18.06
CA LYS A 256 -21.29 5.35 -19.20
C LYS A 256 -20.33 4.22 -18.80
N GLU A 257 -19.64 4.35 -17.68
CA GLU A 257 -18.63 3.38 -17.24
C GLU A 257 -19.22 2.00 -16.98
N PHE A 258 -20.41 1.96 -16.37
CA PHE A 258 -21.07 0.71 -16.01
C PHE A 258 -22.17 0.30 -16.99
N ASN A 259 -22.39 1.08 -18.05
CA ASN A 259 -23.42 0.87 -19.05
C ASN A 259 -24.83 0.69 -18.44
N ILE A 260 -25.21 1.65 -17.59
CA ILE A 260 -26.50 1.72 -16.89
C ILE A 260 -27.22 3.03 -17.22
N SER A 261 -28.49 3.18 -16.80
CA SER A 261 -29.20 4.45 -17.00
C SER A 261 -28.69 5.54 -16.04
N TYR A 262 -28.96 6.80 -16.38
CA TYR A 262 -28.66 7.93 -15.50
C TYR A 262 -29.32 7.75 -14.13
N GLU A 263 -30.60 7.37 -14.10
CA GLU A 263 -31.38 7.20 -12.88
C GLU A 263 -30.84 6.06 -12.00
N GLU A 264 -30.32 4.99 -12.62
CA GLU A 264 -29.66 3.92 -11.86
C GLU A 264 -28.33 4.39 -11.27
N ALA A 265 -27.54 5.15 -12.03
CA ALA A 265 -26.28 5.73 -11.56
C ALA A 265 -26.49 6.75 -10.44
N GLU A 266 -27.46 7.65 -10.58
CA GLU A 266 -27.84 8.65 -9.58
C GLU A 266 -28.26 7.97 -8.29
N LYS A 267 -29.12 6.96 -8.38
CA LYS A 267 -29.55 6.19 -7.22
C LYS A 267 -28.39 5.49 -6.52
N ASP A 268 -27.44 4.91 -7.26
CA ASP A 268 -26.29 4.24 -6.68
C ASP A 268 -25.33 5.22 -5.99
N TRP A 269 -25.15 6.41 -6.59
CA TRP A 269 -24.43 7.52 -5.99
C TRP A 269 -25.09 7.99 -4.69
N ASP A 270 -26.39 8.24 -4.70
CA ASP A 270 -27.14 8.65 -3.51
C ASP A 270 -27.06 7.60 -2.39
N GLU A 271 -27.22 6.33 -2.75
CA GLU A 271 -27.09 5.20 -1.83
C GLU A 271 -25.69 5.19 -1.18
N SER A 272 -24.64 5.60 -1.88
CA SER A 272 -23.28 5.66 -1.32
C SER A 272 -23.14 6.59 -0.11
N PHE A 273 -24.01 7.60 0.03
CA PHE A 273 -24.04 8.51 1.17
C PHE A 273 -24.89 8.00 2.33
N ASP A 274 -25.83 7.08 2.09
CA ASP A 274 -26.65 6.42 3.14
C ASP A 274 -25.89 5.28 3.84
N ALA A 275 -24.63 5.52 4.16
CA ALA A 275 -23.77 4.54 4.80
C ALA A 275 -23.97 4.53 6.33
N PRO A 276 -23.82 3.37 6.99
CA PRO A 276 -23.85 3.31 8.45
C PRO A 276 -22.79 4.23 9.07
N HIS A 277 -23.18 4.99 10.09
CA HIS A 277 -22.32 5.99 10.76
C HIS A 277 -20.95 5.42 11.20
N ASP A 278 -20.90 4.15 11.60
CA ASP A 278 -19.68 3.50 12.10
C ASP A 278 -18.85 2.80 11.01
N SER A 279 -19.22 2.93 9.73
CA SER A 279 -18.50 2.28 8.62
C SER A 279 -17.17 2.96 8.28
N SER A 280 -16.97 4.21 8.70
CA SER A 280 -15.82 5.05 8.35
C SER A 280 -14.73 5.03 9.45
N LYS A 281 -14.17 3.84 9.70
CA LYS A 281 -13.09 3.61 10.68
C LYS A 281 -11.70 3.50 10.04
N TYR A 282 -11.58 3.84 8.77
CA TYR A 282 -10.31 3.73 8.05
C TYR A 282 -9.52 5.02 8.17
N TRP A 283 -8.37 4.97 8.84
CA TRP A 283 -7.51 6.14 9.05
C TRP A 283 -6.05 5.81 8.75
N LEU A 284 -5.45 6.62 7.88
CA LEU A 284 -4.02 6.60 7.60
C LEU A 284 -3.34 7.89 7.97
#